data_AF-A0A959JCL6-F1
#
_entry.id   AF-A0A959JCL6-F1
#
_cell.length_a   1.000
_cell.length_b   1.000
_cell.length_c   1.000
_cell.angle_alpha   90.00
_cell.angle_beta   90.00
_cell.angle_gamma   90.00
#
_symmetry.space_group_name_H-M   'P 1'
#
loop_
_entity.id
_entity.type
_entity.pdbx_description
1 polymer ?
#
loop_
_entity_poly.entity_id
_entity_poly.type
_entity_poly.pdbx_seq_one_letter_code
_entity_poly.pdbx_strand_id
1 'polypeptide(L)'
;MKAKKYLGQHFLHQKSTAEKIVRLLSDVPEADQIWEIGPGHGALTTHLVLTASKPITLIETDQELIPELELAFPQCRIIPADFLRLNLDQLAGNQRVQIIGNFPYNISSQIVFHILDHHEMVCEVVGMFQKEMADRIASGPGTKSYGILSVLTQAFYRVRHCMNVSPGHFTPPPKVQSSVIRLTHREDIDPVAREPLFRTLVKSAFNQRRKMLRNSLKAYYPDEVLQSESIFTKRPEQLTLQEFYSLTAACLNFRQ
;
A
#
# COMPACT_ATOMS: atom_id res chain seq x y z
N MET A 1 -28.51 1.99 -6.20
CA MET A 1 -27.83 3.31 -6.21
C MET A 1 -26.81 3.36 -7.36
N LYS A 2 -26.43 4.54 -7.88
CA LYS A 2 -25.44 4.66 -9.00
C LYS A 2 -24.05 4.96 -8.45
N ALA A 3 -23.01 4.35 -9.03
CA ALA A 3 -21.62 4.64 -8.68
C ALA A 3 -21.28 6.13 -8.85
N LYS A 4 -20.64 6.72 -7.85
CA LYS A 4 -20.21 8.12 -7.85
C LYS A 4 -18.87 8.24 -8.56
N LYS A 5 -18.87 8.82 -9.76
CA LYS A 5 -17.68 8.93 -10.62
C LYS A 5 -16.51 9.65 -9.95
N TYR A 6 -16.77 10.64 -9.10
CA TYR A 6 -15.72 11.39 -8.39
C TYR A 6 -15.06 10.58 -7.26
N LEU A 7 -15.74 9.55 -6.74
CA LEU A 7 -15.18 8.60 -5.77
C LEU A 7 -14.46 7.43 -6.44
N GLY A 8 -14.46 7.33 -7.78
CA GLY A 8 -13.81 6.24 -8.50
C GLY A 8 -14.40 4.86 -8.21
N GLN A 9 -15.67 4.79 -7.81
CA GLN A 9 -16.32 3.56 -7.36
C GLN A 9 -16.50 2.54 -8.50
N HIS A 10 -15.94 1.35 -8.30
CA HIS A 10 -16.17 0.14 -9.09
C HIS A 10 -16.55 -0.98 -8.12
N PHE A 11 -17.82 -1.35 -8.04
CA PHE A 11 -18.29 -2.33 -7.07
C PHE A 11 -18.03 -3.74 -7.58
N LEU A 12 -17.26 -4.53 -6.85
CA LEU A 12 -17.04 -5.95 -7.13
C LEU A 12 -18.37 -6.70 -6.92
N HIS A 13 -18.88 -7.38 -7.95
CA HIS A 13 -20.12 -8.15 -7.86
C HIS A 13 -19.89 -9.67 -7.96
N GLN A 14 -18.74 -10.08 -8.51
CA GLN A 14 -18.42 -11.49 -8.69
C GLN A 14 -18.06 -12.16 -7.36
N LYS A 15 -19.03 -12.84 -6.74
CA LYS A 15 -18.89 -13.51 -5.42
C LYS A 15 -17.65 -14.42 -5.31
N SER A 16 -17.41 -15.27 -6.32
CA SER A 16 -16.25 -16.18 -6.31
C SER A 16 -14.89 -15.45 -6.35
N THR A 17 -14.84 -14.21 -6.82
CA THR A 17 -13.63 -13.39 -6.74
C THR A 17 -13.49 -12.78 -5.34
N ALA A 18 -14.57 -12.25 -4.78
CA ALA A 18 -14.57 -11.71 -3.42
C ALA A 18 -14.13 -12.77 -2.39
N GLU A 19 -14.68 -13.98 -2.48
CA GLU A 19 -14.30 -15.12 -1.64
C GLU A 19 -12.80 -15.45 -1.75
N LYS A 20 -12.26 -15.48 -2.98
CA LYS A 20 -10.83 -15.72 -3.21
C LYS A 20 -9.96 -14.63 -2.59
N ILE A 21 -10.38 -13.37 -2.68
CA ILE A 21 -9.65 -12.23 -2.09
C ILE A 21 -9.61 -12.36 -0.57
N VAL A 22 -10.76 -12.61 0.06
CA VAL A 22 -10.83 -12.76 1.53
C VAL A 22 -9.96 -13.92 2.02
N ARG A 23 -9.90 -15.03 1.28
CA ARG A 23 -9.02 -16.18 1.59
C ARG A 23 -7.52 -15.89 1.49
N LEU A 24 -7.11 -14.75 0.92
CA LEU A 24 -5.69 -14.37 0.87
C LEU A 24 -5.20 -13.75 2.18
N LEU A 25 -6.12 -13.25 3.03
CA LEU A 25 -5.78 -12.80 4.38
C LEU A 25 -5.26 -13.99 5.16
N SER A 26 -4.10 -13.81 5.77
CA SER A 26 -3.49 -14.84 6.60
C SER A 26 -4.12 -14.80 7.99
N ASP A 27 -4.11 -15.92 8.72
CA ASP A 27 -4.43 -15.88 10.15
C ASP A 27 -3.19 -15.43 10.91
N VAL A 28 -3.02 -14.10 11.05
CA VAL A 28 -1.83 -13.47 11.64
C VAL A 28 -2.01 -13.38 13.16
N PRO A 29 -1.34 -14.17 14.01
CA PRO A 29 -1.68 -14.27 15.44
C PRO A 29 -1.63 -12.94 16.21
N GLU A 30 -0.71 -12.04 15.85
CA GLU A 30 -0.55 -10.74 16.49
C GLU A 30 -1.59 -9.68 16.09
N ALA A 31 -2.43 -9.93 15.08
CA ALA A 31 -3.39 -8.92 14.65
C ALA A 31 -4.66 -9.03 15.48
N ASP A 32 -5.10 -7.91 16.04
CA ASP A 32 -6.26 -7.84 16.91
C ASP A 32 -7.58 -7.67 16.13
N GLN A 33 -7.51 -7.13 14.92
CA GLN A 33 -8.69 -6.78 14.12
C GLN A 33 -8.41 -6.71 12.63
N ILE A 34 -9.47 -6.75 11.84
CA ILE A 34 -9.45 -6.59 10.39
C ILE A 34 -10.18 -5.30 10.02
N TRP A 35 -9.53 -4.46 9.23
CA TRP A 35 -10.11 -3.24 8.68
C TRP A 35 -10.41 -3.44 7.20
N GLU A 36 -11.68 -3.30 6.82
CA GLU A 36 -12.08 -3.20 5.42
C GLU A 36 -12.21 -1.73 5.02
N ILE A 37 -11.40 -1.29 4.06
CA ILE A 37 -11.44 0.08 3.55
C ILE A 37 -12.29 0.10 2.28
N GLY A 38 -13.33 0.94 2.28
CA GLY A 38 -14.26 1.07 1.17
C GLY A 38 -15.04 -0.22 0.91
N PRO A 39 -15.82 -0.72 1.89
CA PRO A 39 -16.62 -1.93 1.73
C PRO A 39 -17.65 -1.82 0.58
N GLY A 40 -18.05 -0.60 0.22
CA GLY A 40 -19.07 -0.38 -0.80
C GLY A 40 -20.38 -1.06 -0.41
N HIS A 41 -20.89 -1.95 -1.26
CA HIS A 41 -22.10 -2.75 -0.97
C HIS A 41 -21.78 -4.05 -0.18
N GLY A 42 -20.62 -4.14 0.46
CA GLY A 42 -20.25 -5.27 1.31
C GLY A 42 -19.80 -6.53 0.57
N ALA A 43 -19.18 -6.36 -0.61
CA ALA A 43 -18.77 -7.48 -1.45
C ALA A 43 -17.72 -8.38 -0.78
N LEU A 44 -16.69 -7.79 -0.15
CA LEU A 44 -15.73 -8.57 0.65
C LEU A 44 -16.28 -8.79 2.07
N THR A 45 -16.96 -7.80 2.65
CA THR A 45 -17.59 -7.88 3.98
C THR A 45 -18.42 -9.15 4.16
N THR A 46 -19.27 -9.49 3.18
CA THR A 46 -20.12 -10.68 3.22
C THR A 46 -19.33 -11.98 3.44
N HIS A 47 -18.12 -12.07 2.89
CA HIS A 47 -17.26 -13.22 3.09
C HIS A 47 -16.41 -13.10 4.36
N LEU A 48 -15.94 -11.89 4.70
CA LEU A 48 -15.16 -11.63 5.91
C LEU A 48 -15.91 -12.07 7.17
N VAL A 49 -17.17 -11.67 7.31
CA VAL A 49 -17.98 -12.00 8.51
C VAL A 49 -18.23 -13.50 8.68
N LEU A 50 -18.05 -14.30 7.63
CA LEU A 50 -18.21 -15.76 7.69
C LEU A 50 -16.91 -16.49 8.05
N THR A 51 -15.76 -15.88 7.77
CA THR A 51 -14.46 -16.57 7.85
C THR A 51 -13.47 -15.95 8.84
N ALA A 52 -13.65 -14.69 9.21
CA ALA A 52 -12.75 -13.99 10.10
C ALA A 52 -12.89 -14.48 11.54
N SER A 53 -11.76 -14.75 12.19
CA SER A 53 -11.65 -15.04 13.62
C SER A 53 -11.57 -13.78 14.49
N LYS A 54 -11.55 -12.58 13.87
CA LYS A 54 -11.24 -11.30 14.50
C LYS A 54 -12.35 -10.28 14.29
N PRO A 55 -12.50 -9.29 15.19
CA PRO A 55 -13.38 -8.15 14.99
C PRO A 55 -13.11 -7.44 13.66
N ILE A 56 -14.18 -7.07 12.98
CA ILE A 56 -14.14 -6.37 11.69
C ILE A 56 -14.58 -4.93 11.89
N THR A 57 -13.77 -4.00 11.39
CA THR A 57 -14.09 -2.58 11.27
C THR A 57 -14.20 -2.21 9.79
N LEU A 58 -15.30 -1.58 9.40
CA LEU A 58 -15.56 -1.09 8.06
C LEU A 58 -15.33 0.43 8.03
N ILE A 59 -14.50 0.92 7.12
CA ILE A 59 -14.22 2.35 6.95
C ILE A 59 -14.80 2.78 5.61
N GLU A 60 -15.88 3.55 5.64
CA GLU A 60 -16.61 3.99 4.44
C GLU A 60 -16.79 5.52 4.45
N THR A 61 -16.47 6.14 3.30
CA THR A 61 -16.61 7.59 3.12
C THR A 61 -17.97 7.97 2.53
N ASP A 62 -18.63 7.05 1.83
CA ASP A 62 -19.91 7.28 1.18
C ASP A 62 -21.06 7.18 2.20
N GLN A 63 -21.52 8.33 2.67
CA GLN A 63 -22.60 8.45 3.67
C GLN A 63 -23.91 7.76 3.25
N GLU A 64 -24.14 7.57 1.95
CA GLU A 64 -25.34 6.87 1.47
C GLU A 64 -25.27 5.35 1.67
N LEU A 65 -24.07 4.77 1.72
CA LEU A 65 -23.87 3.33 1.90
C LEU A 65 -23.85 2.93 3.38
N ILE A 66 -23.57 3.87 4.28
CA ILE A 66 -23.40 3.60 5.71
C ILE A 66 -24.65 2.98 6.34
N PRO A 67 -25.87 3.52 6.17
CA PRO A 67 -27.07 2.89 6.74
C PRO A 67 -27.33 1.48 6.19
N GLU A 68 -27.00 1.24 4.91
CA GLU A 68 -27.12 -0.09 4.30
C GLU A 68 -26.14 -1.08 4.94
N LEU A 69 -24.89 -0.64 5.19
CA LEU A 69 -23.87 -1.45 5.86
C LEU A 69 -24.22 -1.73 7.32
N GLU A 70 -24.73 -0.73 8.06
CA GLU A 70 -25.16 -0.88 9.46
C GLU A 70 -26.28 -1.91 9.59
N LEU A 71 -27.24 -1.89 8.66
CA LEU A 71 -28.33 -2.85 8.63
C LEU A 71 -27.86 -4.25 8.22
N ALA A 72 -26.98 -4.36 7.22
CA ALA A 72 -26.54 -5.63 6.67
C ALA A 72 -25.49 -6.35 7.54
N PHE A 73 -24.67 -5.60 8.27
CA PHE A 73 -23.53 -6.10 9.04
C PHE A 73 -23.51 -5.54 10.48
N PRO A 74 -24.56 -5.77 11.28
CA PRO A 74 -24.67 -5.21 12.64
C PRO A 74 -23.56 -5.69 13.60
N GLN A 75 -22.87 -6.78 13.27
CA GLN A 75 -21.72 -7.30 14.01
C GLN A 75 -20.40 -6.56 13.73
N CYS A 76 -20.34 -5.76 12.66
CA CYS A 76 -19.15 -5.00 12.30
C CYS A 76 -19.19 -3.61 12.94
N ARG A 77 -18.02 -3.09 13.35
CA ARG A 77 -17.89 -1.68 13.69
C ARG A 77 -17.84 -0.87 12.38
N ILE A 78 -18.64 0.18 12.24
CA ILE A 78 -18.63 1.03 11.05
C ILE A 78 -18.08 2.42 11.42
N ILE A 79 -17.17 2.94 10.59
CA ILE A 79 -16.53 4.24 10.75
C ILE A 79 -16.86 5.10 9.53
N PRO A 80 -17.73 6.11 9.68
CA PRO A 80 -18.10 7.09 8.65
C PRO A 80 -16.96 8.08 8.34
N ALA A 81 -15.92 7.67 7.61
CA ALA A 81 -14.75 8.53 7.41
C ALA A 81 -14.01 8.31 6.08
N ASP A 82 -13.32 9.37 5.65
CA ASP A 82 -12.27 9.28 4.64
C ASP A 82 -11.03 8.65 5.30
N PHE A 83 -10.65 7.45 4.84
CA PHE A 83 -9.50 6.71 5.35
C PHE A 83 -8.22 7.55 5.37
N LEU A 84 -8.00 8.41 4.37
CA LEU A 84 -6.79 9.23 4.29
C LEU A 84 -6.72 10.38 5.29
N ARG A 85 -7.83 10.65 6.00
CA ARG A 85 -7.91 11.70 7.03
C ARG A 85 -7.93 11.15 8.44
N LEU A 86 -7.98 9.83 8.59
CA LEU A 86 -7.97 9.19 9.89
C LEU A 86 -6.56 9.23 10.48
N ASN A 87 -6.48 9.44 11.78
CA ASN A 87 -5.27 9.11 12.54
C ASN A 87 -5.37 7.63 12.91
N LEU A 88 -4.65 6.78 12.17
CA LEU A 88 -4.77 5.32 12.36
C LEU A 88 -4.20 4.87 13.70
N ASP A 89 -3.16 5.52 14.20
CA ASP A 89 -2.58 5.21 15.52
C ASP A 89 -3.58 5.48 16.63
N GLN A 90 -4.31 6.59 16.58
CA GLN A 90 -5.38 6.88 17.53
C GLN A 90 -6.54 5.88 17.41
N LEU A 91 -6.90 5.51 16.18
CA LEU A 91 -8.01 4.60 15.93
C LEU A 91 -7.72 3.16 16.39
N ALA A 92 -6.50 2.67 16.13
CA ALA A 92 -6.04 1.36 16.55
C ALA A 92 -5.63 1.32 18.03
N GLY A 93 -5.20 2.46 18.60
CA GLY A 93 -4.57 2.49 19.90
C GLY A 93 -3.27 1.68 19.89
N ASN A 94 -3.21 0.63 20.71
CA ASN A 94 -2.07 -0.30 20.74
C ASN A 94 -2.30 -1.56 19.92
N GLN A 95 -3.40 -1.65 19.17
CA GLN A 95 -3.77 -2.85 18.43
C GLN A 95 -3.06 -2.90 17.08
N ARG A 96 -2.69 -4.09 16.63
CA ARG A 96 -2.21 -4.33 15.25
C ARG A 96 -3.37 -4.76 14.36
N VAL A 97 -3.34 -4.33 13.11
CA VAL A 97 -4.48 -4.53 12.20
C VAL A 97 -4.08 -5.17 10.88
N GLN A 98 -4.97 -6.00 10.34
CA GLN A 98 -4.91 -6.41 8.95
C GLN A 98 -5.84 -5.52 8.14
N ILE A 99 -5.40 -5.09 6.96
CA ILE A 99 -6.20 -4.26 6.07
C ILE A 99 -6.60 -5.08 4.85
N ILE A 100 -7.85 -4.96 4.44
CA ILE A 100 -8.36 -5.50 3.19
C ILE A 100 -9.20 -4.46 2.47
N GLY A 101 -9.20 -4.46 1.14
CA GLY A 101 -10.06 -3.54 0.42
C GLY A 101 -9.97 -3.62 -1.09
N ASN A 102 -11.04 -3.14 -1.73
CA ASN A 102 -11.05 -2.79 -3.14
C ASN A 102 -10.77 -1.29 -3.28
N PHE A 103 -9.49 -0.94 -3.33
CA PHE A 103 -9.09 0.45 -3.18
C PHE A 103 -9.49 1.31 -4.39
N PRO A 104 -10.03 2.52 -4.16
CA PRO A 104 -10.34 3.43 -5.26
C PRO A 104 -9.08 3.85 -6.01
N TYR A 105 -9.17 3.85 -7.34
CA TYR A 105 -8.00 3.98 -8.22
C TYR A 105 -7.35 5.36 -8.19
N ASN A 106 -8.15 6.40 -7.96
CA ASN A 106 -7.69 7.80 -7.92
C ASN A 106 -6.83 8.09 -6.68
N ILE A 107 -6.99 7.32 -5.60
CA ILE A 107 -6.31 7.54 -4.32
C ILE A 107 -5.40 6.38 -3.88
N SER A 108 -5.26 5.35 -4.73
CA SER A 108 -4.50 4.13 -4.40
C SER A 108 -3.08 4.38 -3.90
N SER A 109 -2.32 5.30 -4.52
CA SER A 109 -0.97 5.66 -4.04
C SER A 109 -1.00 6.26 -2.64
N GLN A 110 -1.99 7.11 -2.36
CA GLN A 110 -2.11 7.80 -1.08
C GLN A 110 -2.48 6.81 0.02
N ILE A 111 -3.34 5.83 -0.27
CA ILE A 111 -3.66 4.73 0.66
C ILE A 111 -2.38 3.97 1.01
N VAL A 112 -1.56 3.59 0.01
CA VAL A 112 -0.31 2.86 0.28
C VAL A 112 0.66 3.71 1.09
N PHE A 113 0.81 5.00 0.79
CA PHE A 113 1.65 5.88 1.61
C PHE A 113 1.14 6.04 3.04
N HIS A 114 -0.17 6.16 3.22
CA HIS A 114 -0.77 6.28 4.54
C HIS A 114 -0.58 5.00 5.36
N ILE A 115 -0.69 3.83 4.73
CA ILE A 115 -0.35 2.54 5.35
C ILE A 115 1.15 2.47 5.69
N LEU A 116 2.02 2.96 4.81
CA LEU A 116 3.47 3.00 5.07
C LEU A 116 3.84 3.96 6.20
N ASP A 117 3.07 5.02 6.42
CA ASP A 117 3.26 5.92 7.57
C ASP A 117 2.92 5.24 8.90
N HIS A 118 2.07 4.21 8.87
CA HIS A 118 1.62 3.44 10.04
C HIS A 118 2.05 1.97 9.97
N HIS A 119 3.20 1.68 9.36
CA HIS A 119 3.58 0.30 9.03
C HIS A 119 3.78 -0.62 10.24
N GLU A 120 4.24 -0.09 11.39
CA GLU A 120 4.42 -0.89 12.61
C GLU A 120 3.08 -1.47 13.12
N MET A 121 1.99 -0.71 12.93
CA MET A 121 0.63 -1.08 13.32
C MET A 121 -0.03 -2.02 12.30
N VAL A 122 0.23 -1.84 11.00
CA VAL A 122 -0.39 -2.62 9.92
C VAL A 122 0.44 -3.88 9.61
N CYS A 123 0.01 -5.02 10.13
CA CYS A 123 0.72 -6.30 9.94
C CYS A 123 0.54 -6.94 8.56
N GLU A 124 -0.61 -6.75 7.92
CA GLU A 124 -0.88 -7.31 6.59
C GLU A 124 -1.83 -6.42 5.81
N VAL A 125 -1.66 -6.37 4.48
CA VAL A 125 -2.61 -5.75 3.56
C VAL A 125 -2.94 -6.72 2.44
N VAL A 126 -4.23 -6.98 2.21
CA VAL A 126 -4.74 -7.62 0.99
C VAL A 126 -5.52 -6.58 0.20
N GLY A 127 -4.86 -6.01 -0.81
CA GLY A 127 -5.39 -4.88 -1.56
C GLY A 127 -5.64 -5.22 -3.01
N MET A 128 -6.82 -4.85 -3.51
CA MET A 128 -7.08 -4.80 -4.95
C MET A 128 -6.82 -3.39 -5.49
N PHE A 129 -5.99 -3.32 -6.53
CA PHE A 129 -5.58 -2.09 -7.19
C PHE A 129 -5.79 -2.21 -8.69
N GLN A 130 -5.66 -1.09 -9.42
CA GLN A 130 -5.39 -1.18 -10.85
C GLN A 130 -4.12 -2.00 -11.09
N LYS A 131 -4.11 -2.78 -12.17
CA LYS A 131 -2.99 -3.66 -12.49
C LYS A 131 -1.65 -2.91 -12.56
N GLU A 132 -1.60 -1.75 -13.21
CA GLU A 132 -0.37 -0.95 -13.29
C GLU A 132 0.15 -0.53 -11.90
N MET A 133 -0.77 -0.18 -10.99
CA MET A 133 -0.41 0.19 -9.62
C MET A 133 0.13 -1.01 -8.82
N ALA A 134 -0.55 -2.15 -8.91
CA ALA A 134 -0.08 -3.40 -8.30
C ALA A 134 1.31 -3.80 -8.83
N ASP A 135 1.49 -3.74 -10.16
CA ASP A 135 2.78 -4.01 -10.81
C ASP A 135 3.86 -3.02 -10.37
N ARG A 136 3.51 -1.74 -10.18
CA ARG A 136 4.42 -0.72 -9.65
C ARG A 136 4.87 -1.05 -8.24
N ILE A 137 3.96 -1.39 -7.34
CA ILE A 137 4.29 -1.74 -5.95
C ILE A 137 5.18 -3.00 -5.90
N ALA A 138 4.86 -4.01 -6.71
CA ALA A 138 5.56 -5.30 -6.74
C ALA A 138 6.84 -5.33 -7.60
N SER A 139 7.09 -4.29 -8.41
CA SER A 139 8.21 -4.28 -9.35
C SER A 139 9.58 -4.23 -8.67
N GLY A 140 10.57 -4.85 -9.31
CA GLY A 140 11.97 -4.85 -8.86
C GLY A 140 12.89 -3.95 -9.70
N PRO A 141 14.16 -3.81 -9.29
CA PRO A 141 15.16 -3.00 -9.98
C PRO A 141 15.30 -3.34 -11.47
N GLY A 142 15.63 -2.33 -12.28
CA GLY A 142 15.80 -2.43 -13.72
C GLY A 142 14.50 -2.43 -14.53
N THR A 143 13.34 -2.45 -13.88
CA THR A 143 12.04 -2.44 -14.58
C THR A 143 11.49 -1.03 -14.77
N LYS A 144 10.67 -0.85 -15.81
CA LYS A 144 10.04 0.45 -16.12
C LYS A 144 9.08 0.92 -15.02
N SER A 145 8.43 -0.01 -14.33
CA SER A 145 7.48 0.29 -13.24
C SER A 145 8.17 0.53 -11.89
N TYR A 146 9.44 0.17 -11.72
CA TYR A 146 10.18 0.36 -10.46
C TYR A 146 10.28 1.82 -10.07
N GLY A 147 9.85 2.19 -8.86
CA GLY A 147 9.80 3.59 -8.45
C GLY A 147 9.76 3.76 -6.94
N ILE A 148 9.40 4.98 -6.51
CA ILE A 148 9.30 5.37 -5.10
C ILE A 148 8.44 4.38 -4.30
N LEU A 149 7.25 4.05 -4.81
CA LEU A 149 6.35 3.10 -4.13
C LEU A 149 6.95 1.70 -4.04
N SER A 150 7.69 1.25 -5.05
CA SER A 150 8.34 -0.06 -5.04
C SER A 150 9.37 -0.14 -3.92
N VAL A 151 10.29 0.84 -3.87
CA VAL A 151 11.36 0.88 -2.86
C VAL A 151 10.78 1.01 -1.46
N LEU A 152 9.89 1.98 -1.24
CA LEU A 152 9.37 2.26 0.09
C LEU A 152 8.45 1.14 0.58
N THR A 153 7.61 0.56 -0.27
CA THR A 153 6.76 -0.56 0.17
C THR A 153 7.60 -1.78 0.49
N GLN A 154 8.58 -2.13 -0.34
CA GLN A 154 9.42 -3.32 -0.15
C GLN A 154 10.41 -3.19 1.01
N ALA A 155 10.67 -1.96 1.48
CA ALA A 155 11.44 -1.71 2.68
C ALA A 155 10.76 -2.26 3.94
N PHE A 156 9.43 -2.13 4.01
CA PHE A 156 8.63 -2.50 5.19
C PHE A 156 7.79 -3.76 5.00
N TYR A 157 7.49 -4.14 3.76
CA TYR A 157 6.61 -5.26 3.44
C TYR A 157 7.20 -6.21 2.41
N ARG A 158 6.93 -7.51 2.57
CA ARG A 158 7.06 -8.49 1.49
C ARG A 158 5.85 -8.36 0.57
N VAL A 159 6.08 -8.05 -0.70
CA VAL A 159 5.03 -7.87 -1.70
C VAL A 159 4.84 -9.16 -2.49
N ARG A 160 3.62 -9.67 -2.55
CA ARG A 160 3.23 -10.82 -3.38
C ARG A 160 2.09 -10.44 -4.31
N HIS A 161 2.27 -10.66 -5.61
CA HIS A 161 1.15 -10.66 -6.56
C HIS A 161 0.34 -11.93 -6.38
N CYS A 162 -0.97 -11.80 -6.17
CA CYS A 162 -1.84 -12.93 -5.85
C CYS A 162 -2.68 -13.35 -7.06
N MET A 163 -3.35 -12.41 -7.72
CA MET A 163 -4.19 -12.70 -8.88
C MET A 163 -4.54 -11.43 -9.68
N ASN A 164 -4.91 -11.61 -10.94
CA ASN A 164 -5.54 -10.56 -11.76
C ASN A 164 -7.06 -10.72 -11.75
N VAL A 165 -7.77 -9.60 -11.86
CA VAL A 165 -9.25 -9.54 -11.87
C VAL A 165 -9.71 -8.79 -13.11
N SER A 166 -10.63 -9.41 -13.85
CA SER A 166 -11.18 -8.88 -15.10
C SER A 166 -12.16 -7.72 -14.83
N PRO A 167 -12.22 -6.68 -15.68
CA PRO A 167 -13.21 -5.62 -15.58
C PRO A 167 -14.66 -6.09 -15.49
N GLY A 168 -14.99 -7.22 -16.11
CA GLY A 168 -16.35 -7.78 -16.08
C GLY A 168 -16.85 -8.17 -14.68
N HIS A 169 -15.96 -8.24 -13.68
CA HIS A 169 -16.32 -8.58 -12.30
C HIS A 169 -16.87 -7.37 -11.51
N PHE A 170 -16.93 -6.19 -12.12
CA PHE A 170 -17.30 -4.94 -11.48
C PHE A 170 -18.50 -4.25 -12.13
N THR A 171 -19.22 -3.47 -11.33
CA THR A 171 -20.30 -2.59 -11.80
C THR A 171 -20.09 -1.17 -11.28
N PRO A 172 -19.96 -0.16 -12.15
CA PRO A 172 -19.67 -0.29 -13.59
C PRO A 172 -18.29 -0.94 -13.81
N PRO A 173 -18.04 -1.56 -14.98
CA PRO A 173 -16.73 -2.16 -15.26
C PRO A 173 -15.66 -1.06 -15.39
N PRO A 174 -14.46 -1.23 -14.79
CA PRO A 174 -13.34 -0.33 -15.01
C PRO A 174 -12.80 -0.44 -16.44
N LYS A 175 -12.07 0.59 -16.88
CA LYS A 175 -11.45 0.59 -18.23
C LYS A 175 -10.16 -0.23 -18.30
N VAL A 176 -9.60 -0.62 -17.16
CA VAL A 176 -8.32 -1.31 -17.04
C VAL A 176 -8.47 -2.54 -16.15
N GLN A 177 -7.53 -3.49 -16.29
CA GLN A 177 -7.50 -4.66 -15.41
C GLN A 177 -7.17 -4.27 -13.96
N SER A 178 -7.66 -5.08 -13.03
CA SER A 178 -7.28 -5.01 -11.62
C SER A 178 -6.33 -6.14 -11.25
N SER A 179 -5.59 -5.96 -10.17
CA SER A 179 -4.75 -7.00 -9.58
C SER A 179 -4.82 -6.92 -8.06
N VAL A 180 -4.80 -8.09 -7.43
CA VAL A 180 -4.77 -8.23 -5.98
C VAL A 180 -3.34 -8.53 -5.58
N ILE A 181 -2.81 -7.75 -4.64
CA ILE A 181 -1.51 -7.98 -4.03
C ILE A 181 -1.68 -8.17 -2.54
N ARG A 182 -0.75 -8.92 -1.95
CA ARG A 182 -0.61 -9.06 -0.51
C ARG A 182 0.69 -8.44 -0.05
N LEU A 183 0.61 -7.62 0.98
CA LEU A 183 1.73 -7.00 1.68
C LEU A 183 1.80 -7.63 3.06
N THR A 184 2.91 -8.29 3.40
CA THR A 184 3.13 -8.86 4.73
C THR A 184 4.26 -8.08 5.41
N HIS A 185 4.02 -7.52 6.59
CA HIS A 185 5.01 -6.71 7.29
C HIS A 185 6.30 -7.51 7.52
N ARG A 186 7.45 -6.87 7.34
CA ARG A 186 8.76 -7.50 7.52
C ARG A 186 9.16 -7.48 8.98
N GLU A 187 9.69 -8.59 9.46
CA GLU A 187 10.39 -8.65 10.75
C GLU A 187 11.85 -8.20 10.60
N ASP A 188 12.41 -8.37 9.41
CA ASP A 188 13.81 -8.12 9.05
C ASP A 188 14.02 -6.73 8.43
N ILE A 189 13.43 -5.68 9.03
CA ILE A 189 13.55 -4.31 8.53
C ILE A 189 14.92 -3.74 8.92
N ASP A 190 15.70 -3.36 7.91
CA ASP A 190 16.95 -2.61 8.11
C ASP A 190 16.66 -1.31 8.89
N PRO A 191 17.33 -1.03 10.02
CA PRO A 191 17.09 0.17 10.82
C PRO A 191 17.14 1.47 10.01
N VAL A 192 17.97 1.52 8.96
CA VAL A 192 18.11 2.69 8.09
C VAL A 192 16.81 3.00 7.35
N ALA A 193 15.95 2.01 7.09
CA ALA A 193 14.66 2.24 6.46
C ALA A 193 13.75 3.16 7.30
N ARG A 194 13.91 3.17 8.64
CA ARG A 194 13.15 3.98 9.59
C ARG A 194 13.65 5.43 9.68
N GLU A 195 14.83 5.71 9.13
CA GLU A 195 15.38 7.07 9.13
C GLU A 195 14.58 7.97 8.15
N PRO A 196 14.13 9.17 8.57
CA PRO A 196 13.44 10.10 7.67
C PRO A 196 14.24 10.42 6.40
N LEU A 197 15.57 10.34 6.50
CA LEU A 197 16.48 10.52 5.39
C LEU A 197 16.32 9.46 4.29
N PHE A 198 16.00 8.21 4.63
CA PHE A 198 15.80 7.14 3.64
C PHE A 198 14.70 7.51 2.63
N ARG A 199 13.51 7.86 3.16
CA ARG A 199 12.38 8.31 2.33
C ARG A 199 12.74 9.54 1.51
N THR A 200 13.49 10.47 2.09
CA THR A 200 13.94 11.69 1.42
C THR A 200 14.86 11.39 0.24
N LEU A 201 15.88 10.55 0.43
CA LEU A 201 16.82 10.16 -0.61
C LEU A 201 16.14 9.37 -1.73
N VAL A 202 15.27 8.42 -1.40
CA VAL A 202 14.49 7.68 -2.41
C VAL A 202 13.65 8.63 -3.27
N LYS A 203 12.92 9.57 -2.64
CA LYS A 203 12.13 10.57 -3.37
C LYS A 203 13.01 11.46 -4.24
N SER A 204 14.11 12.00 -3.71
CA SER A 204 15.04 12.85 -4.47
C SER A 204 15.65 12.11 -5.65
N ALA A 205 16.05 10.85 -5.47
CA ALA A 205 16.61 10.03 -6.53
C ALA A 205 15.63 9.86 -7.69
N PHE A 206 14.38 9.46 -7.41
CA PHE A 206 13.36 9.23 -8.45
C PHE A 206 12.73 10.49 -9.04
N ASN A 207 12.80 11.64 -8.36
CA ASN A 207 12.34 12.91 -8.92
C ASN A 207 13.10 13.29 -10.20
N GLN A 208 14.36 12.84 -10.33
CA GLN A 208 15.14 12.94 -11.56
C GLN A 208 15.43 11.57 -12.18
N ARG A 209 14.41 10.71 -12.31
CA ARG A 209 14.52 9.31 -12.75
C ARG A 209 15.50 9.02 -13.90
N ARG A 210 15.55 9.91 -14.90
CA ARG A 210 16.36 9.75 -16.13
C ARG A 210 17.82 10.20 -15.97
N LYS A 211 18.20 10.78 -14.84
CA LYS A 211 19.55 11.27 -14.53
C LYS A 211 20.29 10.28 -13.64
N MET A 212 21.62 10.30 -13.72
CA MET A 212 22.48 9.55 -12.80
C MET A 212 22.34 10.10 -11.37
N LEU A 213 22.55 9.24 -10.37
CA LEU A 213 22.40 9.57 -8.96
C LEU A 213 23.27 10.75 -8.49
N ARG A 214 24.47 10.93 -9.04
CA ARG A 214 25.30 12.12 -8.76
C ARG A 214 24.59 13.45 -8.99
N ASN A 215 23.62 13.49 -9.92
CA ASN A 215 22.86 14.70 -10.19
C ASN A 215 21.65 14.83 -9.26
N SER A 216 20.99 13.71 -8.95
CA SER A 216 19.77 13.73 -8.14
C SER A 216 20.06 13.83 -6.64
N LEU A 217 21.24 13.39 -6.21
CA LEU A 217 21.67 13.36 -4.80
C LEU A 217 22.75 14.40 -4.46
N LYS A 218 23.01 15.36 -5.35
CA LYS A 218 24.05 16.39 -5.15
C LYS A 218 23.90 17.18 -3.84
N ALA A 219 22.67 17.42 -3.40
CA ALA A 219 22.39 18.15 -2.17
C ALA A 219 22.64 17.35 -0.87
N TYR A 220 22.99 16.06 -0.99
CA TYR A 220 23.08 15.15 0.16
C TYR A 220 24.49 14.59 0.39
N TYR A 221 25.36 14.61 -0.62
CA TYR A 221 26.71 14.06 -0.55
C TYR A 221 27.76 15.10 -0.97
N PRO A 222 28.98 15.04 -0.40
CA PRO A 222 30.12 15.81 -0.90
C PRO A 222 30.43 15.49 -2.36
N ASP A 223 30.86 16.48 -3.13
CA ASP A 223 31.17 16.32 -4.56
C ASP A 223 32.27 15.26 -4.78
N GLU A 224 33.25 15.14 -3.89
CA GLU A 224 34.32 14.13 -3.97
C GLU A 224 33.76 12.70 -3.97
N VAL A 225 32.84 12.40 -3.04
CA VAL A 225 32.17 11.09 -2.91
C VAL A 225 31.32 10.76 -4.14
N LEU A 226 30.60 11.77 -4.65
CA LEU A 226 29.77 11.64 -5.85
C LEU A 226 30.57 11.30 -7.12
N GLN A 227 31.84 11.72 -7.18
CA GLN A 227 32.73 11.43 -8.30
C GLN A 227 33.50 10.11 -8.14
N SER A 228 33.87 9.75 -6.91
CA SER A 228 34.72 8.58 -6.65
C SER A 228 33.97 7.24 -6.68
N GLU A 229 32.69 7.21 -6.26
CA GLU A 229 31.95 5.95 -6.17
C GLU A 229 31.10 5.64 -7.40
N SER A 230 31.24 4.42 -7.92
CA SER A 230 30.54 3.97 -9.14
C SER A 230 29.03 3.91 -9.00
N ILE A 231 28.50 3.73 -7.78
CA ILE A 231 27.05 3.73 -7.50
C ILE A 231 26.38 5.04 -7.98
N PHE A 232 27.07 6.18 -7.88
CA PHE A 232 26.52 7.47 -8.30
C PHE A 232 26.45 7.66 -9.82
N THR A 233 27.01 6.74 -10.61
CA THR A 233 26.83 6.70 -12.08
C THR A 233 25.55 5.96 -12.49
N LYS A 234 24.94 5.20 -11.58
CA LYS A 234 23.67 4.51 -11.83
C LYS A 234 22.50 5.49 -11.86
N ARG A 235 21.40 5.09 -12.49
CA ARG A 235 20.07 5.71 -12.37
C ARG A 235 19.31 5.09 -11.19
N PRO A 236 18.39 5.81 -10.54
CA PRO A 236 17.63 5.30 -9.40
C PRO A 236 16.89 4.00 -9.68
N GLU A 237 16.39 3.81 -10.90
CA GLU A 237 15.67 2.60 -11.27
C GLU A 237 16.54 1.34 -11.33
N GLN A 238 17.87 1.49 -11.34
CA GLN A 238 18.83 0.39 -11.38
C GLN A 238 19.27 -0.06 -9.99
N LEU A 239 18.89 0.68 -8.94
CA LEU A 239 19.31 0.38 -7.57
C LEU A 239 18.45 -0.70 -6.95
N THR A 240 19.09 -1.61 -6.24
CA THR A 240 18.46 -2.51 -5.29
C THR A 240 18.05 -1.78 -4.02
N LEU A 241 17.15 -2.39 -3.25
CA LEU A 241 16.76 -1.89 -1.93
C LEU A 241 17.98 -1.79 -0.99
N GLN A 242 18.87 -2.78 -1.02
CA GLN A 242 20.09 -2.78 -0.21
C GLN A 242 21.02 -1.62 -0.57
N GLU A 243 21.14 -1.29 -1.86
CA GLU A 243 21.92 -0.12 -2.29
C GLU A 243 21.31 1.20 -1.80
N PHE A 244 19.98 1.32 -1.74
CA PHE A 244 19.34 2.48 -1.12
C PHE A 244 19.61 2.56 0.40
N TYR A 245 19.65 1.42 1.10
CA TYR A 245 20.06 1.38 2.51
C TYR A 245 21.52 1.82 2.68
N SER A 246 22.44 1.25 1.92
CA SER A 246 23.87 1.61 1.98
C SER A 246 24.11 3.09 1.67
N LEU A 247 23.43 3.64 0.65
CA LEU A 247 23.48 5.07 0.37
C LEU A 247 23.02 5.87 1.59
N THR A 248 21.85 5.57 2.12
CA THR A 248 21.30 6.32 3.25
C THR A 248 22.19 6.26 4.47
N ALA A 249 22.71 5.07 4.82
CA ALA A 249 23.67 4.89 5.90
C ALA A 249 24.93 5.76 5.71
N ALA A 250 25.52 5.75 4.51
CA ALA A 250 26.67 6.59 4.19
C ALA A 250 26.33 8.09 4.32
N CYS A 251 25.14 8.49 3.88
CA CYS A 251 24.69 9.89 3.98
C CYS A 251 24.56 10.38 5.43
N LEU A 252 24.13 9.51 6.35
CA LEU A 252 24.02 9.85 7.78
C LEU A 252 25.38 10.20 8.38
N ASN A 253 26.45 9.51 7.97
CA ASN A 253 27.81 9.75 8.46
C ASN A 253 28.37 11.11 8.05
N PHE A 254 27.90 11.70 6.94
CA PHE A 254 28.34 13.04 6.50
C PHE A 254 27.57 14.18 7.17
N ARG A 255 26.49 13.87 7.89
CA ARG A 255 25.62 14.85 8.55
C ARG A 255 25.80 14.92 10.07
N GLN A 256 26.60 14.01 10.63
CA GLN A 256 27.12 14.08 12.00
C GLN A 256 28.36 14.98 12.02
#